data_AF-A0A7J2VBL3-F1
#
_entry.id   AF-A0A7J2VBL3-F1
#
_cell.length_a   1.000
_cell.length_b   1.000
_cell.length_c   1.000
_cell.angle_alpha   90.00
_cell.angle_beta   90.00
_cell.angle_gamma   90.00
#
_symmetry.space_group_name_H-M   'P 1'
#
loop_
_entity.id
_entity.type
_entity.pdbx_description
1 polymer ?
#
loop_
_entity_poly.entity_id
_entity_poly.type
_entity_poly.pdbx_seq_one_letter_code
_entity_poly.pdbx_strand_id
1 'polypeptide(L)'
;MIKQCYETSSKGLLSKGVSRVLDCAVEEHAVKDVQEIIDYTISLVNRALGKNTSLLFDSSECIGTTHTLYRFRIPLEKGKYIGVRVIVRGRTVVRVLLTIPMGLDIDLHYQRAIYNPTRELTENQSITQTDPPKGQVYVDLPVVYAILGIPEVDLRNWGLSINGLVENPAVYTLPELYDLGVETVKTSFHCVTGWSVRELEFTGVPGERIIEVVKPLKSVEWVYIESLDGYSTIIPFTEFNNPKSLIAIEMNGKPLDILHGYPARLVIPQLYGWKSAKWISRISFIDKYIDGYWESMGYHPRGRVDLEERFKST
;
A
#
# COMPACT_ATOMS: atom_id res chain seq x y z
N MET A 1 -2.06 0.53 -26.20
CA MET A 1 -0.57 0.43 -26.17
C MET A 1 -0.07 0.71 -24.75
N ILE A 2 1.16 0.29 -24.40
CA ILE A 2 1.81 0.69 -23.14
C ILE A 2 2.17 2.17 -23.26
N LYS A 3 1.73 3.00 -22.32
CA LYS A 3 2.14 4.40 -22.25
C LYS A 3 3.49 4.53 -21.55
N GLN A 4 3.57 3.97 -20.35
CA GLN A 4 4.70 4.12 -19.45
C GLN A 4 4.74 2.95 -18.47
N CYS A 5 5.93 2.43 -18.18
CA CYS A 5 6.11 1.42 -17.14
C CYS A 5 7.08 1.90 -16.07
N TYR A 6 6.75 1.56 -14.83
CA TYR A 6 7.54 1.86 -13.65
C TYR A 6 8.06 0.54 -13.09
N GLU A 7 9.35 0.52 -12.79
CA GLU A 7 9.99 -0.67 -12.22
C GLU A 7 10.31 -0.41 -10.76
N THR A 8 9.90 -1.34 -9.92
CA THR A 8 9.98 -1.22 -8.46
C THR A 8 10.37 -2.55 -7.82
N SER A 9 11.03 -2.47 -6.69
CA SER A 9 11.47 -3.61 -5.88
C SER A 9 11.47 -3.22 -4.41
N SER A 10 11.20 -4.17 -3.52
CA SER A 10 11.16 -3.95 -2.09
C SER A 10 11.49 -5.24 -1.34
N LYS A 11 11.85 -5.14 -0.05
CA LYS A 11 12.11 -6.31 0.80
C LYS A 11 10.91 -7.26 0.86
N GLY A 12 9.70 -6.71 0.96
CA GLY A 12 8.46 -7.50 0.98
C GLY A 12 8.16 -8.24 -0.33
N LEU A 13 8.59 -7.71 -1.48
CA LEU A 13 8.53 -8.44 -2.75
C LEU A 13 9.53 -9.60 -2.77
N LEU A 14 10.76 -9.34 -2.34
CA LEU A 14 11.82 -10.34 -2.29
C LEU A 14 11.46 -11.52 -1.37
N SER A 15 10.83 -11.26 -0.21
CA SER A 15 10.37 -12.32 0.68
C SER A 15 9.25 -13.18 0.06
N LYS A 16 8.56 -12.68 -0.96
CA LYS A 16 7.59 -13.41 -1.79
C LYS A 16 8.19 -14.04 -3.05
N GLY A 17 9.52 -14.04 -3.18
CA GLY A 17 10.21 -14.57 -4.35
C GLY A 17 10.04 -13.73 -5.62
N VAL A 18 9.63 -12.47 -5.49
CA VAL A 18 9.48 -11.50 -6.58
C VAL A 18 10.68 -10.56 -6.57
N SER A 19 11.44 -10.54 -7.65
CA SER A 19 12.63 -9.67 -7.78
C SER A 19 12.27 -8.23 -8.07
N ARG A 20 11.32 -8.02 -8.99
CA ARG A 20 10.84 -6.72 -9.43
C ARG A 20 9.38 -6.79 -9.88
N VAL A 21 8.67 -5.68 -9.75
CA VAL A 21 7.35 -5.45 -10.36
C VAL A 21 7.53 -4.45 -11.48
N LEU A 22 6.87 -4.70 -12.60
CA LEU A 22 6.73 -3.77 -13.69
C LEU A 22 5.29 -3.32 -13.73
N ASP A 23 5.06 -2.07 -13.38
CA ASP A 23 3.74 -1.46 -13.29
C ASP A 23 3.52 -0.57 -14.52
N CYS A 24 2.71 -1.02 -15.47
CA CYS A 24 2.51 -0.36 -16.74
C CYS A 24 1.13 0.31 -16.82
N ALA A 25 1.14 1.64 -16.96
CA ALA A 25 -0.02 2.39 -17.41
C ALA A 25 -0.26 2.10 -18.90
N VAL A 26 -1.51 1.79 -19.24
CA VAL A 26 -1.89 1.44 -20.60
C VAL A 26 -2.88 2.45 -21.17
N GLU A 27 -2.97 2.52 -22.49
CA GLU A 27 -4.12 3.16 -23.13
C GLU A 27 -5.40 2.45 -22.69
N GLU A 28 -6.39 3.26 -22.32
CA GLU A 28 -7.69 2.78 -21.89
C GLU A 28 -8.31 1.90 -22.98
N HIS A 29 -8.63 0.66 -22.61
CA HIS A 29 -9.20 -0.31 -23.53
C HIS A 29 -10.50 -0.86 -22.96
N ALA A 30 -11.62 -0.57 -23.62
CA ALA A 30 -12.92 -1.07 -23.24
C ALA A 30 -13.01 -2.58 -23.50
N VAL A 31 -13.57 -3.31 -22.55
CA VAL A 31 -13.73 -4.77 -22.57
C VAL A 31 -15.16 -5.15 -22.19
N LYS A 32 -15.69 -6.21 -22.79
CA LYS A 32 -17.04 -6.73 -22.53
C LYS A 32 -17.05 -7.93 -21.59
N ASP A 33 -15.97 -8.71 -21.61
CA ASP A 33 -15.83 -9.93 -20.83
C ASP A 33 -14.36 -10.21 -20.46
N VAL A 34 -14.14 -11.32 -19.76
CA VAL A 34 -12.81 -11.74 -19.30
C VAL A 34 -11.92 -12.19 -20.47
N GLN A 35 -12.49 -12.69 -21.56
CA GLN A 35 -11.70 -13.12 -22.71
C GLN A 35 -11.08 -11.92 -23.42
N GLU A 36 -11.83 -10.82 -23.59
CA GLU A 36 -11.29 -9.57 -24.14
C GLU A 36 -10.17 -8.99 -23.26
N ILE A 37 -10.24 -9.15 -21.93
CA ILE A 37 -9.15 -8.78 -21.01
C ILE A 37 -7.90 -9.63 -21.27
N ILE A 38 -8.06 -10.94 -21.42
CA ILE A 38 -6.97 -11.89 -21.70
C ILE A 38 -6.31 -11.52 -23.03
N ASP A 39 -7.11 -11.35 -24.09
CA ASP A 39 -6.61 -11.10 -25.45
C ASP A 39 -5.82 -9.77 -25.53
N TYR A 40 -6.36 -8.71 -24.91
CA TYR A 40 -5.67 -7.43 -24.80
C TYR A 40 -4.34 -7.56 -24.06
N THR A 41 -4.35 -8.27 -22.92
CA THR A 41 -3.18 -8.44 -22.07
C THR A 41 -2.10 -9.30 -22.75
N ILE A 42 -2.48 -10.39 -23.41
CA ILE A 42 -1.55 -11.24 -24.19
C ILE A 42 -0.90 -10.43 -25.31
N SER A 43 -1.67 -9.63 -26.05
CA SER A 43 -1.13 -8.77 -27.12
C SER A 43 -0.08 -7.78 -26.60
N LEU A 44 -0.29 -7.23 -25.41
CA LEU A 44 0.65 -6.32 -24.75
C LEU A 44 1.91 -7.05 -24.29
N VAL A 45 1.73 -8.18 -23.59
CA VAL A 45 2.83 -8.95 -23.01
C VAL A 45 3.70 -9.63 -24.08
N ASN A 46 3.10 -10.21 -25.12
CA ASN A 46 3.85 -10.86 -26.20
C ASN A 46 4.74 -9.87 -26.94
N ARG A 47 4.27 -8.63 -27.14
CA ARG A 47 5.10 -7.57 -27.71
C ARG A 47 6.26 -7.20 -26.79
N ALA A 48 6.00 -7.06 -25.48
CA ALA A 48 7.04 -6.71 -24.52
C ALA A 48 8.10 -7.81 -24.38
N LEU A 49 7.69 -9.09 -24.41
CA LEU A 49 8.57 -10.26 -24.28
C LEU A 49 9.20 -10.74 -25.60
N GLY A 50 8.73 -10.24 -26.75
CA GLY A 50 9.18 -10.71 -28.07
C GLY A 50 8.84 -12.17 -28.39
N LYS A 51 7.90 -12.79 -27.66
CA LYS A 51 7.49 -14.19 -27.88
C LYS A 51 6.02 -14.40 -27.56
N ASN A 52 5.43 -15.45 -28.14
CA ASN A 52 4.07 -15.85 -27.83
C ASN A 52 3.99 -16.50 -26.44
N THR A 53 3.02 -16.06 -25.66
CA THR A 53 2.73 -16.58 -24.32
C THR A 53 1.25 -16.89 -24.15
N SER A 54 0.93 -17.70 -23.14
CA SER A 54 -0.43 -17.96 -22.69
C SER A 54 -0.63 -17.38 -21.29
N LEU A 55 -1.79 -16.79 -21.04
CA LEU A 55 -2.22 -16.39 -19.70
C LEU A 55 -3.11 -17.48 -19.10
N LEU A 56 -2.76 -17.96 -17.91
CA LEU A 56 -3.60 -18.81 -17.10
C LEU A 56 -4.32 -17.96 -16.06
N PHE A 57 -5.66 -17.97 -16.05
CA PHE A 57 -6.44 -17.29 -15.03
C PHE A 57 -6.19 -17.90 -13.64
N ASP A 58 -6.07 -17.03 -12.63
CA ASP A 58 -5.83 -17.43 -11.24
C ASP A 58 -7.03 -17.03 -10.38
N SER A 59 -7.33 -15.73 -10.33
CA SER A 59 -8.43 -15.20 -9.54
C SER A 59 -8.83 -13.80 -9.98
N SER A 60 -9.97 -13.32 -9.48
CA SER A 60 -10.41 -11.94 -9.60
C SER A 60 -10.98 -11.45 -8.27
N GLU A 61 -10.77 -10.17 -7.97
CA GLU A 61 -11.23 -9.54 -6.73
C GLU A 61 -11.77 -8.14 -7.02
N CYS A 62 -12.93 -7.80 -6.43
CA CYS A 62 -13.44 -6.43 -6.45
C CYS A 62 -12.62 -5.56 -5.49
N ILE A 63 -12.22 -4.39 -5.95
CA ILE A 63 -11.46 -3.41 -5.17
C ILE A 63 -12.35 -2.18 -5.03
N GLY A 64 -13.21 -2.21 -4.00
CA GLY A 64 -14.36 -1.32 -3.90
C GLY A 64 -15.43 -1.64 -4.93
N THR A 65 -16.15 -0.61 -5.37
CA THR A 65 -17.21 -0.76 -6.39
C THR A 65 -16.80 -0.29 -7.78
N THR A 66 -15.62 0.32 -7.92
CA THR A 66 -15.17 0.96 -9.16
C THR A 66 -14.12 0.15 -9.92
N HIS A 67 -13.41 -0.75 -9.24
CA HIS A 67 -12.30 -1.51 -9.83
C HIS A 67 -12.45 -3.02 -9.60
N THR A 68 -11.96 -3.80 -10.57
CA THR A 68 -11.75 -5.24 -10.46
C THR A 68 -10.29 -5.55 -10.78
N LEU A 69 -9.65 -6.32 -9.90
CA LEU A 69 -8.30 -6.81 -10.06
C LEU A 69 -8.33 -8.26 -10.54
N TYR A 70 -7.90 -8.48 -11.78
CA TYR A 70 -7.73 -9.82 -12.34
C TYR A 70 -6.28 -10.27 -12.16
N ARG A 71 -6.10 -11.54 -11.79
CA ARG A 71 -4.79 -12.18 -11.63
C ARG A 71 -4.66 -13.32 -12.62
N PHE A 72 -3.55 -13.34 -13.32
CA PHE A 72 -3.16 -14.39 -14.25
C PHE A 72 -1.71 -14.80 -14.00
N ARG A 73 -1.30 -15.91 -14.62
CA ARG A 73 0.07 -16.41 -14.58
C ARG A 73 0.54 -16.75 -15.99
N ILE A 74 1.77 -16.37 -16.31
CA ILE A 74 2.48 -16.87 -17.48
C ILE A 74 3.42 -17.97 -16.97
N PRO A 75 3.13 -19.24 -17.26
CA PRO A 75 3.97 -20.34 -16.81
C PRO A 75 5.38 -20.24 -17.42
N LEU A 76 6.37 -20.60 -16.61
CA LEU A 76 7.77 -20.73 -17.00
C LEU A 76 8.24 -22.16 -16.68
N GLU A 77 9.48 -22.46 -17.04
CA GLU A 77 10.09 -23.74 -16.67
C GLU A 77 10.22 -23.91 -15.15
N LYS A 78 10.34 -25.17 -14.72
CA LYS A 78 10.59 -25.56 -13.31
C LYS A 78 9.54 -25.01 -12.33
N GLY A 79 8.29 -24.88 -12.77
CA GLY A 79 7.16 -24.45 -11.95
C GLY A 79 7.16 -22.97 -11.56
N LYS A 80 8.07 -22.16 -12.11
CA LYS A 80 8.05 -20.70 -11.93
C LYS A 80 6.97 -20.08 -12.84
N TYR A 81 6.56 -18.86 -12.53
CA TYR A 81 5.65 -18.10 -13.38
C TYR A 81 5.91 -16.60 -13.27
N ILE A 82 5.58 -15.84 -14.32
CA ILE A 82 5.39 -14.39 -14.22
C ILE A 82 3.95 -14.16 -13.77
N GLY A 83 3.77 -13.46 -12.66
CA GLY A 83 2.44 -13.06 -12.23
C GLY A 83 1.98 -11.86 -13.04
N VAL A 84 0.74 -11.88 -13.51
CA VAL A 84 0.15 -10.79 -14.30
C VAL A 84 -1.07 -10.28 -13.55
N ARG A 85 -1.14 -8.98 -13.34
CA ARG A 85 -2.28 -8.31 -12.69
C ARG A 85 -2.87 -7.32 -13.67
N VAL A 86 -4.18 -7.36 -13.87
CA VAL A 86 -4.87 -6.43 -14.75
C VAL A 86 -5.91 -5.68 -13.93
N ILE A 87 -5.77 -4.36 -13.87
CA ILE A 87 -6.71 -3.49 -13.16
C ILE A 87 -7.71 -2.98 -14.19
N VAL A 88 -8.98 -3.29 -13.93
CA VAL A 88 -10.11 -2.86 -14.75
C VAL A 88 -10.93 -1.88 -13.94
N ARG A 89 -11.15 -0.68 -14.48
CA ARG A 89 -12.04 0.34 -13.92
C ARG A 89 -13.37 0.31 -14.68
N GLY A 90 -14.44 -0.13 -14.02
CA GLY A 90 -15.70 -0.44 -14.69
C GLY A 90 -15.52 -1.52 -15.77
N ARG A 91 -15.53 -1.12 -17.04
CA ARG A 91 -15.31 -1.99 -18.20
C ARG A 91 -14.09 -1.60 -19.02
N THR A 92 -13.10 -0.95 -18.39
CA THR A 92 -11.92 -0.43 -19.08
C THR A 92 -10.67 -0.96 -18.41
N VAL A 93 -9.80 -1.63 -19.16
CA VAL A 93 -8.44 -1.96 -18.70
C VAL A 93 -7.64 -0.67 -18.62
N VAL A 94 -7.12 -0.37 -17.43
CA VAL A 94 -6.38 0.88 -17.17
C VAL A 94 -4.91 0.64 -16.84
N ARG A 95 -4.56 -0.55 -16.33
CA ARG A 95 -3.19 -0.85 -15.88
C ARG A 95 -2.91 -2.35 -15.92
N VAL A 96 -1.69 -2.71 -16.29
CA VAL A 96 -1.19 -4.09 -16.31
C VAL A 96 0.12 -4.15 -15.54
N LEU A 97 0.23 -5.07 -14.59
CA LEU A 97 1.45 -5.29 -13.82
C LEU A 97 2.02 -6.68 -14.04
N LEU A 98 3.35 -6.77 -14.12
CA LEU A 98 4.10 -8.03 -14.19
C LEU A 98 4.96 -8.19 -12.95
N THR A 99 4.80 -9.30 -12.22
CA THR A 99 5.71 -9.67 -11.13
C THR A 99 6.71 -10.70 -11.62
N ILE A 100 7.97 -10.28 -11.66
CA ILE A 100 9.08 -11.07 -12.18
C ILE A 100 9.66 -11.91 -11.04
N PRO A 101 9.64 -13.25 -11.11
CA PRO A 101 10.18 -14.09 -10.05
C PRO A 101 11.70 -13.95 -9.95
N MET A 102 12.27 -14.31 -8.80
CA MET A 102 13.72 -14.32 -8.62
C MET A 102 14.42 -15.30 -9.57
N GLY A 103 15.62 -14.91 -10.00
CA GLY A 103 16.45 -15.69 -10.92
C GLY A 103 15.90 -15.76 -12.35
N LEU A 104 14.96 -14.88 -12.70
CA LEU A 104 14.51 -14.67 -14.06
C LEU A 104 14.98 -13.30 -14.51
N ASP A 105 15.88 -13.27 -15.48
CA ASP A 105 16.26 -12.02 -16.14
C ASP A 105 15.54 -11.93 -17.49
N ILE A 106 14.67 -10.95 -17.60
CA ILE A 106 13.95 -10.64 -18.84
C ILE A 106 14.26 -9.19 -19.16
N ASP A 107 14.83 -9.00 -20.34
CA ASP A 107 14.88 -7.71 -21.00
C ASP A 107 13.53 -7.49 -21.69
N LEU A 108 12.81 -6.45 -21.28
CA LEU A 108 11.52 -6.11 -21.87
C LEU A 108 11.67 -4.81 -22.62
N HIS A 109 11.11 -4.77 -23.82
CA HIS A 109 11.13 -3.58 -24.65
C HIS A 109 10.09 -2.56 -24.16
N TYR A 110 10.40 -1.78 -23.12
CA TYR A 110 9.58 -0.68 -22.61
C TYR A 110 10.41 0.57 -22.29
N GLN A 111 9.73 1.72 -22.25
CA GLN A 111 10.34 2.95 -21.73
C GLN A 111 10.23 2.96 -20.20
N ARG A 112 11.37 2.79 -19.53
CA ARG A 112 11.45 2.89 -18.08
C ARG A 112 11.27 4.33 -17.64
N ALA A 113 10.36 4.54 -16.72
CA ALA A 113 10.15 5.84 -16.09
C ALA A 113 10.29 5.80 -14.58
N ILE A 114 10.57 6.97 -14.02
CA ILE A 114 10.48 7.23 -12.58
C ILE A 114 9.06 7.73 -12.31
N TYR A 115 8.36 7.03 -11.44
CA TYR A 115 7.03 7.44 -11.01
C TYR A 115 7.12 8.65 -10.08
N ASN A 116 6.37 9.72 -10.38
CA ASN A 116 6.31 10.91 -9.53
C ASN A 116 4.85 11.24 -9.15
N PRO A 117 4.45 11.07 -7.88
CA PRO A 117 3.06 11.24 -7.44
C PRO A 117 2.64 12.71 -7.23
N THR A 118 3.53 13.71 -7.32
CA THR A 118 3.21 15.11 -6.95
C THR A 118 1.94 15.63 -7.62
N ARG A 119 1.65 15.23 -8.86
CA ARG A 119 0.46 15.65 -9.61
C ARG A 119 -0.85 15.06 -9.05
N GLU A 120 -0.82 13.87 -8.48
CA GLU A 120 -2.00 13.21 -7.90
C GLU A 120 -2.37 13.83 -6.53
N LEU A 121 -1.37 14.33 -5.79
CA LEU A 121 -1.58 14.83 -4.43
C LEU A 121 -2.28 16.21 -4.38
N THR A 122 -2.15 17.01 -5.43
CA THR A 122 -2.59 18.41 -5.45
C THR A 122 -4.11 18.62 -5.53
N GLU A 123 -4.89 17.60 -5.92
CA GLU A 123 -6.35 17.71 -6.07
C GLU A 123 -7.13 17.51 -4.74
N ASN A 124 -6.70 18.16 -3.66
CA ASN A 124 -7.44 18.16 -2.39
C ASN A 124 -8.71 19.02 -2.51
N GLN A 125 -9.76 18.45 -3.09
CA GLN A 125 -11.08 19.06 -3.09
C GLN A 125 -11.82 18.72 -1.79
N SER A 126 -12.59 19.67 -1.27
CA SER A 126 -13.59 19.42 -0.25
C SER A 126 -14.70 18.56 -0.83
N ILE A 127 -14.78 17.31 -0.41
CA ILE A 127 -15.76 16.34 -0.90
C ILE A 127 -16.79 16.08 0.18
N THR A 128 -18.06 16.04 -0.21
CA THR A 128 -19.14 15.56 0.64
C THR A 128 -18.98 14.06 0.86
N GLN A 129 -18.56 13.66 2.07
CA GLN A 129 -18.41 12.25 2.43
C GLN A 129 -19.78 11.55 2.46
N THR A 130 -19.90 10.43 1.74
CA THR A 130 -21.02 9.49 1.92
C THR A 130 -20.75 8.60 3.12
N ASP A 131 -21.80 8.05 3.73
CA ASP A 131 -21.69 7.13 4.86
C ASP A 131 -22.49 5.82 4.58
N PRO A 132 -21.84 4.67 4.29
CA PRO A 132 -20.39 4.47 4.19
C PRO A 132 -19.75 5.28 3.06
N PRO A 133 -18.42 5.49 3.10
CA PRO A 133 -17.70 6.09 1.98
C PRO A 133 -17.97 5.32 0.68
N LYS A 134 -17.85 6.01 -0.46
CA LYS A 134 -18.19 5.42 -1.75
C LYS A 134 -17.42 4.13 -2.00
N GLY A 135 -18.17 3.10 -2.37
CA GLY A 135 -17.63 1.76 -2.62
C GLY A 135 -17.19 1.02 -1.35
N GLN A 136 -17.84 1.29 -0.23
CA GLN A 136 -17.65 0.60 1.04
C GLN A 136 -18.97 0.05 1.58
N VAL A 137 -18.90 -1.06 2.31
CA VAL A 137 -20.00 -1.59 3.14
C VAL A 137 -19.53 -1.76 4.57
N TYR A 138 -20.41 -1.56 5.54
CA TYR A 138 -20.06 -1.79 6.94
C TYR A 138 -20.09 -3.27 7.30
N VAL A 139 -19.10 -3.68 8.08
CA VAL A 139 -19.00 -4.99 8.72
C VAL A 139 -18.73 -4.79 10.21
N ASP A 140 -19.07 -5.80 11.02
CA ASP A 140 -19.01 -5.69 12.48
C ASP A 140 -17.58 -5.77 13.03
N LEU A 141 -16.73 -6.57 12.38
CA LEU A 141 -15.35 -6.82 12.81
C LEU A 141 -14.35 -6.57 11.69
N PRO A 142 -13.14 -6.05 12.00
CA PRO A 142 -12.09 -5.90 11.00
C PRO A 142 -11.67 -7.24 10.40
N VAL A 143 -11.55 -7.31 9.08
CA VAL A 143 -10.91 -8.46 8.43
C VAL A 143 -9.40 -8.35 8.60
N VAL A 144 -8.78 -9.42 9.12
CA VAL A 144 -7.35 -9.45 9.38
C VAL A 144 -6.59 -9.85 8.12
N TYR A 145 -5.73 -8.95 7.64
CA TYR A 145 -4.76 -9.23 6.57
C TYR A 145 -3.33 -9.28 7.13
N ALA A 146 -2.55 -10.25 6.66
CA ALA A 146 -1.14 -10.44 7.04
C ALA A 146 -0.36 -10.95 5.81
N ILE A 147 -0.24 -10.10 4.79
CA ILE A 147 0.20 -10.53 3.45
C ILE A 147 1.61 -11.16 3.47
N LEU A 148 2.50 -10.72 4.36
CA LEU A 148 3.85 -11.26 4.52
C LEU A 148 4.00 -12.24 5.70
N GLY A 149 2.90 -12.60 6.36
CA GLY A 149 2.89 -13.43 7.57
C GLY A 149 2.68 -12.62 8.84
N ILE A 150 2.61 -13.31 9.97
CA ILE A 150 2.55 -12.69 11.30
C ILE A 150 3.95 -12.82 11.91
N PRO A 151 4.62 -11.72 12.28
CA PRO A 151 5.96 -11.77 12.84
C PRO A 151 5.94 -12.27 14.29
N GLU A 152 7.08 -12.81 14.74
CA GLU A 152 7.34 -13.00 16.16
C GLU A 152 7.80 -11.68 16.79
N VAL A 153 7.32 -11.37 18.00
CA VAL A 153 7.63 -10.12 18.71
C VAL A 153 8.28 -10.45 20.06
N ASP A 154 9.54 -10.04 20.23
CA ASP A 154 10.21 -9.98 21.53
C ASP A 154 10.37 -8.51 21.95
N LEU A 155 9.55 -8.07 22.90
CA LEU A 155 9.59 -6.68 23.40
C LEU A 155 10.95 -6.25 23.93
N ARG A 156 11.79 -7.17 24.41
CA ARG A 156 13.12 -6.82 24.93
C ARG A 156 14.07 -6.37 23.82
N ASN A 157 13.81 -6.81 22.60
CA ASN A 157 14.61 -6.51 21.41
C ASN A 157 13.87 -5.57 20.44
N TRP A 158 12.60 -5.28 20.70
CA TRP A 158 11.81 -4.37 19.89
C TRP A 158 11.97 -2.92 20.34
N GLY A 159 12.15 -2.04 19.37
CA GLY A 159 12.02 -0.60 19.53
C GLY A 159 11.61 0.02 18.21
N LEU A 160 10.82 1.08 18.27
CA LEU A 160 10.41 1.86 17.12
C LEU A 160 11.49 2.87 16.76
N SER A 161 12.25 2.60 15.71
CA SER A 161 13.25 3.55 15.19
C SER A 161 12.58 4.66 14.39
N ILE A 162 12.86 5.91 14.74
CA ILE A 162 12.42 7.10 14.00
C ILE A 162 13.64 7.86 13.51
N ASN A 163 13.80 8.01 12.20
CA ASN A 163 15.03 8.53 11.59
C ASN A 163 14.77 9.22 10.24
N GLY A 164 15.85 9.44 9.47
CA GLY A 164 15.82 10.09 8.17
C GLY A 164 16.15 11.58 8.31
N LEU A 165 15.40 12.42 7.61
CA LEU A 165 15.55 13.87 7.59
C LEU A 165 14.91 14.51 8.84
N VAL A 166 15.49 14.25 10.01
CA VAL A 166 15.02 14.75 11.32
C VAL A 166 16.20 15.28 12.13
N GLU A 167 15.98 16.25 13.01
CA GLU A 167 17.04 16.78 13.89
C GLU A 167 17.34 15.81 15.06
N ASN A 168 16.31 15.15 15.61
CA ASN A 168 16.42 14.27 16.78
C ASN A 168 15.98 12.84 16.42
N PRO A 169 16.82 12.05 15.74
CA PRO A 169 16.54 10.63 15.52
C PRO A 169 16.51 9.88 16.85
N ALA A 170 15.58 8.95 17.01
CA ALA A 170 15.37 8.24 18.27
C ALA A 170 14.92 6.79 18.04
N VAL A 171 15.02 5.98 19.09
CA VAL A 171 14.42 4.65 19.16
C VAL A 171 13.60 4.60 20.43
N TYR A 172 12.31 4.27 20.31
CA TYR A 172 11.39 4.20 21.45
C TYR A 172 10.99 2.77 21.74
N THR A 173 11.15 2.33 22.98
CA THR A 173 10.52 1.13 23.52
C THR A 173 9.02 1.36 23.71
N LEU A 174 8.27 0.27 23.94
CA LEU A 174 6.82 0.39 24.17
C LEU A 174 6.47 1.27 25.38
N PRO A 175 7.14 1.14 26.56
CA PRO A 175 6.91 2.06 27.68
C PRO A 175 7.21 3.52 27.33
N GLU A 176 8.30 3.80 26.62
CA GLU A 176 8.64 5.18 26.23
C GLU A 176 7.61 5.79 25.27
N LEU A 177 6.94 4.98 24.44
CA LEU A 177 5.80 5.46 23.64
C LEU A 177 4.62 5.90 24.52
N TYR A 178 4.36 5.22 25.65
CA TYR A 178 3.37 5.71 26.62
C TYR A 178 3.82 7.04 27.24
N ASP A 179 5.10 7.16 27.60
CA ASP A 179 5.66 8.35 28.24
C ASP A 179 5.70 9.59 27.32
N LEU A 180 5.75 9.39 25.99
CA LEU A 180 5.62 10.48 25.01
C LEU A 180 4.25 11.17 25.06
N GLY A 181 3.24 10.52 25.66
CA GLY A 181 1.87 10.99 25.74
C GLY A 181 0.99 10.39 24.64
N VAL A 182 -0.09 9.73 25.07
CA VAL A 182 -1.02 9.03 24.19
C VAL A 182 -2.38 9.71 24.17
N GLU A 183 -3.06 9.61 23.04
CA GLU A 183 -4.41 10.09 22.84
C GLU A 183 -5.29 8.99 22.25
N THR A 184 -6.58 9.06 22.54
CA THR A 184 -7.58 8.13 22.04
C THR A 184 -8.38 8.74 20.90
N VAL A 185 -8.35 8.10 19.74
CA VAL A 185 -9.13 8.49 18.55
C VAL A 185 -10.18 7.42 18.27
N LYS A 186 -11.44 7.84 18.30
CA LYS A 186 -12.57 7.05 17.75
C LYS A 186 -12.76 7.37 16.28
N THR A 187 -12.70 6.35 15.44
CA THR A 187 -12.78 6.53 13.99
C THR A 187 -13.31 5.29 13.27
N SER A 188 -13.74 5.48 12.03
CA SER A 188 -13.96 4.36 11.13
C SER A 188 -12.65 3.91 10.49
N PHE A 189 -12.59 2.63 10.10
CA PHE A 189 -11.48 2.04 9.36
C PHE A 189 -12.00 1.49 8.04
N HIS A 190 -11.31 1.80 6.94
CA HIS A 190 -11.79 1.54 5.59
C HIS A 190 -10.81 0.68 4.81
N CYS A 191 -11.23 -0.51 4.38
CA CYS A 191 -10.41 -1.37 3.55
C CYS A 191 -10.59 -1.06 2.06
N VAL A 192 -9.50 -1.15 1.30
CA VAL A 192 -9.53 -0.94 -0.15
C VAL A 192 -10.35 -2.00 -0.89
N THR A 193 -10.61 -3.16 -0.29
CA THR A 193 -11.44 -4.21 -0.89
C THR A 193 -12.93 -3.92 -0.78
N GLY A 194 -13.33 -2.88 -0.04
CA GLY A 194 -14.71 -2.39 -0.01
C GLY A 194 -15.49 -2.67 1.27
N TRP A 195 -14.83 -3.04 2.37
CA TRP A 195 -15.46 -3.13 3.69
C TRP A 195 -14.93 -2.05 4.65
N SER A 196 -15.77 -1.63 5.59
CA SER A 196 -15.47 -0.63 6.61
C SER A 196 -15.98 -1.08 7.98
N VAL A 197 -15.32 -0.62 9.05
CA VAL A 197 -15.75 -0.85 10.44
C VAL A 197 -15.94 0.50 11.11
N ARG A 198 -17.04 0.68 11.83
CA ARG A 198 -17.35 1.91 12.57
C ARG A 198 -16.71 1.89 13.96
N GLU A 199 -16.56 3.08 14.53
CA GLU A 199 -16.36 3.28 15.98
C GLU A 199 -15.20 2.47 16.58
N LEU A 200 -14.15 2.23 15.79
CA LEU A 200 -12.92 1.68 16.34
C LEU A 200 -12.24 2.74 17.18
N GLU A 201 -11.84 2.34 18.38
CA GLU A 201 -11.09 3.19 19.28
C GLU A 201 -9.62 2.77 19.23
N PHE A 202 -8.74 3.70 18.88
CA PHE A 202 -7.29 3.49 18.92
C PHE A 202 -6.67 4.46 19.92
N THR A 203 -5.77 3.96 20.77
CA THR A 203 -4.98 4.82 21.68
C THR A 203 -3.50 4.69 21.35
N GLY A 204 -2.80 5.82 21.28
CA GLY A 204 -1.36 5.86 21.05
C GLY A 204 -0.82 7.25 20.80
N VAL A 205 0.42 7.35 20.32
CA VAL A 205 1.12 8.64 20.20
C VAL A 205 0.64 9.39 18.95
N PRO A 206 0.16 10.64 19.07
CA PRO A 206 -0.21 11.45 17.91
C PRO A 206 0.95 11.67 16.94
N GLY A 207 0.66 11.68 15.64
CA GLY A 207 1.66 12.00 14.61
C GLY A 207 2.31 13.37 14.85
N GLU A 208 1.53 14.36 15.28
CA GLU A 208 2.00 15.70 15.65
C GLU A 208 3.02 15.65 16.79
N ARG A 209 2.76 14.85 17.84
CA ARG A 209 3.70 14.66 18.97
C ARG A 209 5.03 14.08 18.51
N ILE A 210 5.01 13.14 17.57
CA ILE A 210 6.23 12.59 16.98
C ILE A 210 7.01 13.68 16.24
N ILE A 211 6.31 14.48 15.42
CA ILE A 211 6.89 15.61 14.67
C ILE A 211 7.53 16.62 15.62
N GLU A 212 6.88 16.98 16.71
CA GLU A 212 7.40 17.90 17.73
C GLU A 212 8.73 17.43 18.33
N VAL A 213 8.82 16.13 18.65
CA VAL A 213 10.00 15.56 19.31
C VAL A 213 11.16 15.36 18.34
N VAL A 214 10.90 14.78 17.16
CA VAL A 214 11.97 14.44 16.22
C VAL A 214 12.41 15.62 15.34
N LYS A 215 11.55 16.64 15.21
CA LYS A 215 11.77 17.85 14.40
C LYS A 215 12.23 17.54 12.96
N PRO A 216 11.31 17.09 12.08
CA PRO A 216 11.60 16.87 10.67
C PRO A 216 12.14 18.12 9.96
N LEU A 217 13.11 17.92 9.05
CA LEU A 217 13.64 19.00 8.21
C LEU A 217 12.56 19.50 7.22
N LYS A 218 12.67 20.76 6.80
CA LYS A 218 11.70 21.40 5.87
C LYS A 218 11.56 20.69 4.51
N SER A 219 12.56 19.91 4.10
CA SER A 219 12.57 19.18 2.82
C SER A 219 11.81 17.85 2.88
N VAL A 220 11.29 17.46 4.05
CA VAL A 220 10.51 16.23 4.20
C VAL A 220 9.19 16.35 3.44
N GLU A 221 8.95 15.40 2.56
CA GLU A 221 7.69 15.28 1.82
C GLU A 221 6.92 14.00 2.18
N TRP A 222 7.62 12.98 2.71
CA TRP A 222 7.09 11.65 2.93
C TRP A 222 7.54 11.05 4.25
N VAL A 223 6.72 10.13 4.76
CA VAL A 223 7.02 9.27 5.90
C VAL A 223 6.95 7.82 5.41
N TYR A 224 8.11 7.16 5.37
CA TYR A 224 8.23 5.76 4.98
C TYR A 224 8.22 4.86 6.20
N ILE A 225 7.42 3.80 6.14
CA ILE A 225 7.15 2.90 7.26
C ILE A 225 7.64 1.51 6.90
N GLU A 226 8.33 0.87 7.83
CA GLU A 226 8.72 -0.54 7.75
C GLU A 226 8.26 -1.33 8.97
N SER A 227 7.80 -2.54 8.71
CA SER A 227 7.26 -3.48 9.68
C SER A 227 8.18 -4.69 9.86
N LEU A 228 8.03 -5.37 10.99
CA LEU A 228 8.82 -6.55 11.36
C LEU A 228 8.69 -7.71 10.35
N ASP A 229 7.53 -7.86 9.72
CA ASP A 229 7.26 -8.87 8.69
C ASP A 229 7.85 -8.51 7.31
N GLY A 230 8.56 -7.38 7.21
CA GLY A 230 9.10 -6.84 5.97
C GLY A 230 8.08 -6.04 5.15
N TYR A 231 6.89 -5.78 5.70
CA TYR A 231 5.91 -4.91 5.06
C TYR A 231 6.40 -3.46 5.08
N SER A 232 6.04 -2.70 4.06
CA SER A 232 6.36 -1.28 3.99
C SER A 232 5.23 -0.50 3.35
N THR A 233 5.08 0.76 3.73
CA THR A 233 4.19 1.71 3.07
C THR A 233 4.78 3.11 3.16
N ILE A 234 4.22 4.04 2.41
CA ILE A 234 4.66 5.43 2.37
C ILE A 234 3.46 6.35 2.52
N ILE A 235 3.60 7.37 3.36
CA ILE A 235 2.54 8.32 3.70
C ILE A 235 3.01 9.73 3.31
N PRO A 236 2.20 10.54 2.61
CA PRO A 236 2.52 11.96 2.47
C PRO A 236 2.69 12.60 3.85
N PHE A 237 3.70 13.44 4.04
CA PHE A 237 3.96 14.06 5.33
C PHE A 237 2.74 14.83 5.87
N THR A 238 1.97 15.45 4.98
CA THR A 238 0.71 16.15 5.32
C THR A 238 -0.38 15.24 5.86
N GLU A 239 -0.46 13.98 5.43
CA GLU A 239 -1.42 13.00 5.95
C GLU A 239 -0.95 12.41 7.27
N PHE A 240 0.37 12.26 7.45
CA PHE A 240 0.96 11.86 8.74
C PHE A 240 0.75 12.96 9.80
N ASN A 241 0.88 14.23 9.42
CA ASN A 241 0.60 15.41 10.27
C ASN A 241 -0.90 15.74 10.38
N ASN A 242 -1.77 14.73 10.34
CA ASN A 242 -3.20 14.93 10.55
C ASN A 242 -3.53 14.77 12.04
N PRO A 243 -4.45 15.57 12.62
CA PRO A 243 -4.83 15.47 14.04
C PRO A 243 -5.34 14.10 14.49
N LYS A 244 -5.79 13.24 13.57
CA LYS A 244 -6.29 11.89 13.89
C LYS A 244 -5.28 10.77 13.59
N SER A 245 -4.08 11.12 13.12
CA SER A 245 -3.02 10.16 12.83
C SER A 245 -2.33 9.72 14.12
N LEU A 246 -2.20 8.41 14.31
CA LEU A 246 -1.62 7.81 15.51
C LEU A 246 -0.58 6.74 15.19
N ILE A 247 0.43 6.64 16.04
CA ILE A 247 1.12 5.38 16.33
C ILE A 247 0.35 4.70 17.45
N ALA A 248 -0.62 3.86 17.07
CA ALA A 248 -1.49 3.16 18.00
C ALA A 248 -0.76 2.00 18.68
N ILE A 249 -0.98 1.85 19.98
CA ILE A 249 -0.46 0.77 20.84
C ILE A 249 -1.59 0.02 21.54
N GLU A 250 -2.80 0.58 21.52
CA GLU A 250 -4.03 -0.03 22.02
C GLU A 250 -5.15 0.07 20.98
N MET A 251 -6.11 -0.85 21.10
CA MET A 251 -7.34 -0.86 20.34
C MET A 251 -8.50 -1.29 21.26
N ASN A 252 -9.58 -0.52 21.26
CA ASN A 252 -10.78 -0.75 22.05
C ASN A 252 -10.48 -0.93 23.56
N GLY A 253 -9.69 0.00 24.12
CA GLY A 253 -9.34 0.03 25.55
C GLY A 253 -8.43 -1.10 26.03
N LYS A 254 -7.76 -1.83 25.12
CA LYS A 254 -6.82 -2.90 25.45
C LYS A 254 -5.54 -2.75 24.63
N PRO A 255 -4.39 -3.25 25.12
CA PRO A 255 -3.20 -3.42 24.29
C PRO A 255 -3.55 -4.12 22.98
N LEU A 256 -2.95 -3.69 21.88
CA LEU A 256 -3.10 -4.38 20.60
C LEU A 256 -2.81 -5.87 20.79
N ASP A 257 -3.56 -6.72 20.12
CA ASP A 257 -3.16 -8.10 19.95
C ASP A 257 -2.21 -8.24 18.74
N ILE A 258 -1.59 -9.41 18.62
CA ILE A 258 -0.66 -9.67 17.51
C ILE A 258 -1.32 -9.58 16.13
N LEU A 259 -2.62 -9.89 15.99
CA LEU A 259 -3.32 -9.84 14.72
C LEU A 259 -3.59 -8.40 14.26
N HIS A 260 -3.76 -7.48 15.22
CA HIS A 260 -4.02 -6.07 15.01
C HIS A 260 -2.76 -5.19 15.03
N GLY A 261 -1.59 -5.76 15.32
CA GLY A 261 -0.30 -5.12 15.10
C GLY A 261 0.54 -4.86 16.35
N TYR A 262 0.30 -5.59 17.44
CA TYR A 262 1.16 -5.51 18.63
C TYR A 262 2.66 -5.59 18.27
N PRO A 263 3.52 -4.72 18.80
CA PRO A 263 3.24 -3.79 19.90
C PRO A 263 2.77 -2.41 19.45
N ALA A 264 2.96 -2.05 18.18
CA ALA A 264 2.55 -0.77 17.63
C ALA A 264 2.15 -0.89 16.15
N ARG A 265 1.15 -0.09 15.76
CA ARG A 265 0.71 0.06 14.38
C ARG A 265 0.53 1.53 14.02
N LEU A 266 0.60 1.84 12.73
CA LEU A 266 0.13 3.12 12.22
C LEU A 266 -1.40 3.09 12.05
N VAL A 267 -2.04 4.23 12.33
CA VAL A 267 -3.45 4.50 12.04
C VAL A 267 -3.56 5.89 11.41
N ILE A 268 -3.96 5.95 10.13
CA ILE A 268 -4.23 7.21 9.39
C ILE A 268 -5.67 7.15 8.89
N PRO A 269 -6.67 7.65 9.65
CA PRO A 269 -8.07 7.28 9.41
C PRO A 269 -8.69 7.71 8.08
N GLN A 270 -8.18 8.79 7.49
CA GLN A 270 -8.61 9.30 6.19
C GLN A 270 -8.08 8.49 5.01
N LEU A 271 -7.12 7.59 5.24
CA LEU A 271 -6.54 6.72 4.22
C LEU A 271 -7.08 5.28 4.35
N TYR A 272 -7.02 4.55 3.24
CA TYR A 272 -7.35 3.14 3.24
C TYR A 272 -6.38 2.30 4.09
N GLY A 273 -6.90 1.19 4.62
CA GLY A 273 -6.25 0.40 5.66
C GLY A 273 -4.89 -0.19 5.33
N TRP A 274 -4.48 -0.29 4.06
CA TRP A 274 -3.12 -0.72 3.73
C TRP A 274 -2.06 0.30 4.15
N LYS A 275 -2.43 1.58 4.27
CA LYS A 275 -1.56 2.64 4.79
C LYS A 275 -1.35 2.54 6.29
N SER A 276 -2.32 1.95 7.01
CA SER A 276 -2.25 1.73 8.46
C SER A 276 -1.43 0.46 8.78
N ALA A 277 -0.12 0.52 8.54
CA ALA A 277 0.81 -0.61 8.69
C ALA A 277 0.81 -1.20 10.12
N LYS A 278 0.92 -2.52 10.24
CA LYS A 278 1.01 -3.25 11.51
C LYS A 278 2.45 -3.59 11.87
N TRP A 279 2.73 -3.88 13.14
CA TRP A 279 4.04 -4.35 13.60
C TRP A 279 5.17 -3.41 13.20
N ILE A 280 4.94 -2.10 13.32
CA ILE A 280 5.89 -1.12 12.83
C ILE A 280 7.19 -1.20 13.63
N SER A 281 8.31 -1.02 12.94
CA SER A 281 9.66 -1.12 13.50
C SER A 281 10.53 0.07 13.13
N ARG A 282 10.22 0.73 12.00
CA ARG A 282 10.92 1.92 11.55
C ARG A 282 9.99 2.92 10.88
N ILE A 283 10.19 4.20 11.21
CA ILE A 283 9.61 5.37 10.57
C ILE A 283 10.75 6.24 10.05
N SER A 284 10.78 6.49 8.75
CA SER A 284 11.82 7.30 8.10
C SER A 284 11.18 8.51 7.42
N PHE A 285 11.56 9.71 7.84
CA PHE A 285 11.17 10.95 7.16
C PHE A 285 12.09 11.18 5.96
N ILE A 286 11.52 11.29 4.76
CA ILE A 286 12.28 11.36 3.50
C ILE A 286 11.71 12.43 2.56
N ASP A 287 12.52 12.87 1.61
CA ASP A 287 12.20 13.87 0.59
C ASP A 287 11.71 13.24 -0.73
N LYS A 288 12.11 12.00 -1.01
CA LYS A 288 11.79 11.30 -2.26
C LYS A 288 10.75 10.22 -2.05
N TYR A 289 9.81 10.17 -2.99
CA TYR A 289 8.86 9.07 -3.06
C TYR A 289 9.55 7.73 -3.39
N ILE A 290 9.23 6.70 -2.62
CA ILE A 290 9.58 5.31 -2.88
C ILE A 290 8.35 4.43 -2.60
N ASP A 291 8.14 3.43 -3.44
CA ASP A 291 7.02 2.50 -3.25
C ASP A 291 7.19 1.70 -1.94
N GLY A 292 6.10 1.57 -1.20
CA GLY A 292 5.92 0.48 -0.25
C GLY A 292 5.46 -0.80 -0.95
N TYR A 293 4.99 -1.77 -0.18
CA TYR A 293 4.58 -3.06 -0.71
C TYR A 293 3.38 -2.93 -1.65
N TRP A 294 2.26 -2.36 -1.22
CA TRP A 294 1.08 -2.28 -2.09
C TRP A 294 1.25 -1.22 -3.18
N GLU A 295 1.98 -0.14 -2.93
CA GLU A 295 2.30 0.87 -3.92
C GLU A 295 3.13 0.26 -5.07
N SER A 296 4.05 -0.65 -4.74
CA SER A 296 4.79 -1.43 -5.75
C SER A 296 3.89 -2.34 -6.59
N MET A 297 2.69 -2.64 -6.09
CA MET A 297 1.66 -3.45 -6.73
C MET A 297 0.58 -2.59 -7.39
N GLY A 298 0.88 -1.33 -7.67
CA GLY A 298 0.04 -0.39 -8.41
C GLY A 298 -0.98 0.36 -7.56
N TYR A 299 -1.01 0.16 -6.23
CA TYR A 299 -1.92 0.89 -5.34
C TYR A 299 -1.51 2.35 -5.21
N HIS A 300 -2.48 3.20 -4.90
CA HIS A 300 -2.29 4.64 -4.91
C HIS A 300 -1.24 5.12 -3.87
N PRO A 301 -0.40 6.12 -4.20
CA PRO A 301 0.63 6.67 -3.31
C PRO A 301 0.09 7.31 -2.04
N ARG A 302 -1.06 8.00 -2.11
CA ARG A 302 -1.77 8.59 -0.96
C ARG A 302 -2.83 7.67 -0.38
N GLY A 303 -3.85 7.29 -1.14
CA GLY A 303 -4.80 6.28 -0.73
C GLY A 303 -5.98 6.83 0.08
N ARG A 304 -6.41 8.07 -0.20
CA ARG A 304 -7.59 8.68 0.43
C ARG A 304 -8.88 7.95 0.09
N VAL A 305 -9.66 7.73 1.13
CA VAL A 305 -10.91 6.95 1.06
C VAL A 305 -12.00 7.67 0.27
N ASP A 306 -12.16 8.97 0.51
CA ASP A 306 -13.23 9.78 -0.06
C ASP A 306 -13.00 10.18 -1.53
N LEU A 307 -11.74 10.17 -1.96
CA LEU A 307 -11.33 10.34 -3.35
C LEU A 307 -11.32 9.01 -4.14
N GLU A 308 -11.64 7.89 -3.51
CA GLU A 308 -11.51 6.54 -4.10
C GLU A 308 -10.12 6.26 -4.71
N GLU A 309 -9.07 6.74 -4.04
CA GLU A 309 -7.69 6.57 -4.48
C GLU A 309 -7.20 5.14 -4.27
N ARG A 310 -7.62 4.21 -5.14
CA ARG A 310 -7.33 2.77 -4.96
C ARG A 310 -6.05 2.37 -5.70
N PHE A 311 -5.86 2.85 -6.93
CA PHE A 311 -4.71 2.54 -7.78
C PHE A 311 -4.07 3.81 -8.35
N LYS A 312 -2.78 3.74 -8.71
CA LYS A 312 -2.01 4.82 -9.37
C LYS A 312 -2.72 5.27 -10.65
N SER A 313 -2.78 6.58 -10.87
CA SER A 313 -3.38 7.17 -12.08
C SER A 313 -2.58 6.83 -13.34
N THR A 314 -3.24 6.79 -14.49
CA THR A 314 -2.66 6.41 -15.80
C THR A 314 -1.81 7.49 -16.42
#